data_AF-A0A7Y1UB79-F1
#
_entry.id   AF-A0A7Y1UB79-F1
#
_cell.length_a   1.000
_cell.length_b   1.000
_cell.length_c   1.000
_cell.angle_alpha   90.00
_cell.angle_beta   90.00
_cell.angle_gamma   90.00
#
_symmetry.space_group_name_H-M   'P 1'
#
loop_
_entity.id
_entity.type
_entity.pdbx_description
1 polymer ?
#
loop_
_entity_poly.entity_id
_entity_poly.type
_entity_poly.pdbx_seq_one_letter_code
_entity_poly.pdbx_strand_id
1 'polypeptide(L)'
;YINDEKAKEIIDSGLDRLIISIDGTTQSTYQSYRVGGKLQKVIDGTKKVVEWKKKLNSNTPHIIYQFLVVKPNEHQISDVYALANELGVDEVKLKTAQVYDYKNGNELIPENEKYSRYKKEKDGTYSYKNKMSNQCWRMWQGSVVTFDGKLVPCCFDKDAENQLGDLQTDNLEQVWNSEEYKNFRTKLLDSRDNIEICKNCSEGTKVWA
;
A
#
# COMPACT_ATOMS: atom_id res chain seq x y z
N TYR A 1 5.18 -7.20 18.50
CA TYR A 1 5.96 -7.79 17.39
C TYR A 1 5.56 -9.24 17.25
N ILE A 2 5.79 -9.87 16.10
CA ILE A 2 5.46 -11.29 15.90
C ILE A 2 6.49 -12.13 16.66
N ASN A 3 6.06 -12.68 17.80
CA ASN A 3 6.76 -13.69 18.57
C ASN A 3 6.19 -15.09 18.20
N ASP A 4 6.64 -16.14 18.88
CA ASP A 4 6.23 -17.51 18.57
C ASP A 4 4.72 -17.74 18.74
N GLU A 5 4.17 -17.30 19.87
CA GLU A 5 2.74 -17.40 20.16
C GLU A 5 1.91 -16.68 19.10
N LYS A 6 2.27 -15.43 18.76
CA LYS A 6 1.55 -14.65 17.74
C LYS A 6 1.69 -15.26 16.35
N ALA A 7 2.86 -15.81 16.01
CA ALA A 7 3.04 -16.49 14.74
C ALA A 7 2.12 -17.71 14.63
N LYS A 8 2.00 -18.52 15.69
CA LYS A 8 1.04 -19.62 15.73
C LYS A 8 -0.39 -19.13 15.56
N GLU A 9 -0.81 -18.11 16.32
CA GLU A 9 -2.16 -17.53 16.21
C GLU A 9 -2.46 -17.03 14.79
N ILE A 10 -1.50 -16.40 14.12
CA ILE A 10 -1.65 -15.95 12.72
C ILE A 10 -1.97 -17.14 11.81
N ILE A 11 -1.27 -18.27 11.97
CA ILE A 11 -1.53 -19.47 11.15
C ILE A 11 -2.89 -20.08 11.53
N ASP A 12 -3.17 -20.27 12.82
CA ASP A 12 -4.41 -20.87 13.31
C ASP A 12 -5.66 -20.05 12.93
N SER A 13 -5.51 -18.73 12.74
CA SER A 13 -6.63 -17.85 12.35
C SER A 13 -7.23 -18.17 10.98
N GLY A 14 -6.54 -18.97 10.16
CA GLY A 14 -6.96 -19.26 8.79
C GLY A 14 -6.74 -18.09 7.83
N LEU A 15 -5.91 -17.10 8.19
CA LEU A 15 -5.61 -15.93 7.35
C LEU A 15 -5.14 -16.36 5.96
N ASP A 16 -5.78 -15.86 4.90
CA ASP A 16 -5.42 -16.21 3.52
C ASP A 16 -4.09 -15.60 3.05
N ARG A 17 -3.81 -14.35 3.46
CA ARG A 17 -2.66 -13.58 2.97
C ARG A 17 -2.06 -12.74 4.08
N LEU A 18 -0.73 -12.73 4.16
CA LEU A 18 0.02 -11.87 5.07
C LEU A 18 0.98 -11.00 4.27
N ILE A 19 0.72 -9.70 4.24
CA ILE A 19 1.63 -8.73 3.60
C ILE A 19 2.55 -8.15 4.67
N ILE A 20 3.85 -8.42 4.54
CA ILE A 20 4.90 -7.89 5.38
C ILE A 20 5.59 -6.78 4.60
N SER A 21 5.56 -5.58 5.17
CA SER A 21 6.24 -4.43 4.58
C SER A 21 7.74 -4.46 4.88
N ILE A 22 8.56 -4.39 3.84
CA ILE A 22 10.03 -4.36 3.94
C ILE A 22 10.57 -3.42 2.87
N ASP A 23 11.16 -2.29 3.27
CA ASP A 23 11.61 -1.24 2.33
C ASP A 23 13.12 -1.03 2.35
N GLY A 24 13.87 -2.09 2.66
CA GLY A 24 15.32 -2.14 2.65
C GLY A 24 15.85 -3.46 3.21
N THR A 25 16.98 -3.94 2.69
CA THR A 25 17.64 -5.19 3.10
C THR A 25 18.82 -4.97 4.04
N THR A 26 19.18 -3.71 4.26
CA THR A 26 20.12 -3.28 5.32
C THR A 26 19.39 -2.36 6.29
N GLN A 27 19.85 -2.32 7.54
CA GLN A 27 19.22 -1.47 8.56
C GLN A 27 19.24 0.01 8.17
N SER A 28 20.33 0.50 7.55
CA SER A 28 20.47 1.89 7.11
C SER A 28 19.45 2.27 6.02
N THR A 29 19.29 1.43 5.00
CA THR A 29 18.31 1.68 3.93
C THR A 29 16.88 1.50 4.42
N TYR A 30 16.63 0.47 5.23
CA TYR A 30 15.30 0.23 5.79
C TYR A 30 14.81 1.42 6.64
N GLN A 31 15.67 1.95 7.52
CA GLN A 31 15.30 3.05 8.42
C GLN A 31 15.28 4.43 7.75
N SER A 32 15.91 4.59 6.56
CA SER A 32 15.85 5.85 5.82
C SER A 32 14.43 6.17 5.38
N TYR A 33 13.59 5.15 5.17
CA TYR A 33 12.16 5.29 4.90
C TYR A 33 11.30 4.95 6.12
N ARG A 34 11.59 3.84 6.82
CA ARG A 34 10.84 3.40 8.02
C ARG A 34 11.51 3.89 9.29
N VAL A 35 11.36 5.19 9.56
CA VAL A 35 11.94 5.87 10.71
C VAL A 35 11.63 5.13 12.02
N GLY A 36 12.65 4.80 12.81
CA GLY A 36 12.53 4.04 14.06
C GLY A 36 12.32 2.53 13.89
N GLY A 37 12.16 2.06 12.65
CA GLY A 37 12.01 0.65 12.33
C GLY A 37 13.29 -0.16 12.55
N LYS A 38 13.14 -1.42 12.93
CA LYS A 38 14.24 -2.38 13.10
C LYS A 38 14.07 -3.53 12.12
N LEU A 39 14.93 -3.60 11.10
CA LEU A 39 14.86 -4.61 10.04
C LEU A 39 14.90 -6.03 10.61
N GLN A 40 15.77 -6.27 11.59
CA GLN A 40 15.90 -7.58 12.22
C GLN A 40 14.57 -8.08 12.81
N LYS A 41 13.72 -7.19 13.35
CA LYS A 41 12.41 -7.58 13.88
C LYS A 41 11.45 -8.05 12.80
N VAL A 42 11.55 -7.49 11.58
CA VAL A 42 10.75 -7.90 10.42
C VAL A 42 11.21 -9.29 9.97
N ILE A 43 12.53 -9.49 9.85
CA ILE A 43 13.13 -10.77 9.46
C ILE A 43 12.78 -11.86 10.49
N ASP A 44 12.96 -11.59 11.78
CA ASP A 44 12.68 -12.55 12.85
C ASP A 44 11.20 -12.91 12.94
N GLY A 45 10.31 -11.93 12.71
CA GLY A 45 8.87 -12.17 12.64
C GLY A 45 8.49 -13.03 11.43
N THR A 46 9.12 -12.76 10.28
CA THR A 46 8.90 -13.54 9.05
C THR A 46 9.32 -14.99 9.25
N LYS A 47 10.51 -15.24 9.81
CA LYS A 47 11.02 -16.58 10.11
C LYS A 47 10.03 -17.38 10.96
N LYS A 48 9.49 -16.77 12.02
CA LYS A 48 8.51 -17.44 12.90
C LYS A 48 7.22 -17.80 12.17
N VAL A 49 6.69 -16.90 11.34
CA VAL A 49 5.48 -17.22 10.55
C VAL A 49 5.74 -18.38 9.60
N VAL A 50 6.86 -18.37 8.88
CA VAL A 50 7.23 -19.46 7.95
C VAL A 50 7.44 -20.78 8.69
N GLU A 51 8.13 -20.75 9.84
CA GLU A 51 8.33 -21.93 10.68
C GLU A 51 7.01 -22.51 11.18
N TRP A 52 6.09 -21.68 11.67
CA TRP A 52 4.78 -22.13 12.15
C TRP A 52 3.88 -22.63 11.02
N LYS A 53 3.90 -21.99 9.85
CA LYS A 53 3.22 -22.46 8.64
C LYS A 53 3.67 -23.88 8.29
N LYS A 54 4.98 -24.16 8.35
CA LYS A 54 5.56 -25.50 8.14
C LYS A 54 5.19 -26.49 9.26
N LYS A 55 5.33 -26.10 10.54
CA LYS A 55 5.03 -26.96 11.71
C LYS A 55 3.58 -27.43 11.71
N LEU A 56 2.65 -26.57 11.30
CA LEU A 56 1.22 -26.87 11.27
C LEU A 56 0.76 -27.44 9.90
N ASN A 57 1.69 -27.64 8.97
CA ASN A 57 1.40 -28.09 7.61
C ASN A 57 0.31 -27.25 6.92
N SER A 58 0.34 -25.94 7.13
CA SER A 58 -0.65 -25.00 6.59
C SER A 58 -0.25 -24.49 5.21
N ASN A 59 -1.21 -24.46 4.29
CA ASN A 59 -1.04 -23.83 2.97
C ASN A 59 -1.18 -22.30 3.04
N THR A 60 -1.82 -21.77 4.08
CA THR A 60 -2.06 -20.34 4.29
C THR A 60 -1.34 -19.81 5.55
N PRO A 61 -1.04 -18.51 5.61
CA PRO A 61 -1.25 -17.49 4.57
C PRO A 61 -0.26 -17.59 3.42
N HIS A 62 -0.62 -17.03 2.27
CA HIS A 62 0.34 -16.62 1.24
C HIS A 62 1.08 -15.36 1.72
N ILE A 63 2.37 -15.51 2.01
CA ILE A 63 3.23 -14.50 2.64
C ILE A 63 3.86 -13.65 1.54
N ILE A 64 3.70 -12.33 1.64
CA ILE A 64 4.16 -11.39 0.63
C ILE A 64 5.08 -10.37 1.28
N TYR A 65 6.27 -10.21 0.73
CA TYR A 65 7.10 -9.04 0.97
C TYR A 65 6.65 -7.92 0.03
N GLN A 66 6.03 -6.89 0.60
CA GLN A 66 5.73 -5.67 -0.15
C GLN A 66 6.87 -4.68 0.03
N PHE A 67 7.46 -4.28 -1.09
CA PHE A 67 8.61 -3.38 -1.15
C PHE A 67 8.22 -2.12 -1.92
N LEU A 68 8.16 -0.99 -1.23
CA LEU A 68 7.94 0.31 -1.83
C LEU A 68 9.27 0.81 -2.41
N VAL A 69 9.36 0.84 -3.73
CA VAL A 69 10.57 1.27 -4.43
C VAL A 69 10.65 2.79 -4.40
N VAL A 70 11.72 3.28 -3.78
CA VAL A 70 12.10 4.69 -3.67
C VAL A 70 13.60 4.82 -3.99
N LYS A 71 14.06 6.02 -4.34
CA LYS A 71 15.47 6.25 -4.69
C LYS A 71 16.47 5.65 -3.68
N PRO A 72 16.28 5.78 -2.36
CA PRO A 72 17.25 5.23 -1.41
C PRO A 72 17.35 3.70 -1.40
N ASN A 73 16.38 2.97 -1.96
CA ASN A 73 16.33 1.50 -1.86
C ASN A 73 16.22 0.77 -3.20
N GLU A 74 16.08 1.47 -4.33
CA GLU A 74 15.87 0.83 -5.65
C GLU A 74 17.01 -0.10 -6.07
N HIS A 75 18.22 0.14 -5.57
CA HIS A 75 19.39 -0.72 -5.80
C HIS A 75 19.31 -2.06 -5.06
N GLN A 76 18.41 -2.22 -4.07
CA GLN A 76 18.24 -3.44 -3.26
C GLN A 76 17.10 -4.34 -3.75
N ILE A 77 16.55 -4.09 -4.95
CA ILE A 77 15.45 -4.90 -5.49
C ILE A 77 15.88 -6.37 -5.63
N SER A 78 17.07 -6.65 -6.15
CA SER A 78 17.59 -8.04 -6.23
C SER A 78 17.72 -8.68 -4.85
N ASP A 79 18.14 -7.89 -3.87
CA ASP A 79 18.42 -8.38 -2.52
C ASP A 79 17.13 -8.77 -1.80
N VAL A 80 16.03 -8.03 -1.99
CA VAL A 80 14.74 -8.39 -1.37
C VAL A 80 14.19 -9.69 -1.97
N TYR A 81 14.41 -9.95 -3.27
CA TYR A 81 14.07 -11.25 -3.87
C TYR A 81 14.93 -12.39 -3.29
N ALA A 82 16.24 -12.18 -3.14
CA ALA A 82 17.13 -13.16 -2.52
C ALA A 82 16.72 -13.46 -1.07
N LEU A 83 16.43 -12.42 -0.28
CA LEU A 83 15.98 -12.53 1.11
C LEU A 83 14.62 -13.25 1.22
N ALA A 84 13.66 -12.91 0.37
CA ALA A 84 12.37 -13.58 0.33
C ALA A 84 12.53 -15.09 0.04
N ASN A 85 13.36 -15.44 -0.93
CA ASN A 85 13.65 -16.83 -1.27
C ASN A 85 14.35 -17.57 -0.12
N GLU A 86 15.36 -16.95 0.51
CA GLU A 86 16.06 -17.52 1.67
C GLU A 86 15.10 -17.83 2.82
N LEU A 87 14.19 -16.91 3.12
CA LEU A 87 13.27 -17.03 4.25
C LEU A 87 12.05 -17.90 3.95
N GLY A 88 11.79 -18.26 2.70
CA GLY A 88 10.59 -19.01 2.30
C GLY A 88 9.32 -18.15 2.26
N VAL A 89 9.45 -16.89 1.82
CA VAL A 89 8.33 -15.99 1.52
C VAL A 89 7.80 -16.32 0.12
N ASP A 90 6.48 -16.32 -0.04
CA ASP A 90 5.82 -16.82 -1.25
C ASP A 90 5.87 -15.83 -2.44
N GLU A 91 5.88 -14.52 -2.18
CA GLU A 91 5.87 -13.47 -3.22
C GLU A 91 6.62 -12.21 -2.78
N VAL A 92 7.33 -11.56 -3.72
CA VAL A 92 7.76 -10.17 -3.56
C VAL A 92 6.94 -9.28 -4.48
N LYS A 93 6.30 -8.26 -3.90
CA LYS A 93 5.47 -7.30 -4.61
C LYS A 93 6.07 -5.91 -4.55
N LEU A 94 6.58 -5.46 -5.69
CA LEU A 94 7.09 -4.10 -5.83
C LEU A 94 5.94 -3.11 -5.97
N LYS A 95 6.04 -1.98 -5.27
CA LYS A 95 5.10 -0.86 -5.35
C LYS A 95 5.85 0.43 -5.64
N THR A 96 5.30 1.24 -6.53
CA THR A 96 5.80 2.61 -6.76
C THR A 96 5.29 3.55 -5.64
N ALA A 97 6.14 4.45 -5.16
CA ALA A 97 5.77 5.44 -4.14
C ALA A 97 4.87 6.55 -4.67
N GLN A 98 3.93 7.00 -3.84
CA GLN A 98 3.18 8.24 -4.04
C GLN A 98 3.93 9.37 -3.32
N VAL A 99 4.26 10.43 -4.03
CA VAL A 99 4.93 11.63 -3.49
C VAL A 99 4.02 12.83 -3.74
N TYR A 100 3.74 13.63 -2.72
CA TYR A 100 2.89 14.82 -2.87
C TYR A 100 3.63 15.96 -3.60
N ASP A 101 4.83 16.31 -3.15
CA ASP A 101 5.66 17.39 -3.71
C ASP A 101 6.58 16.91 -4.84
N TYR A 102 6.03 16.20 -5.82
CA TYR A 102 6.84 15.58 -6.88
C TYR A 102 7.31 16.57 -7.95
N LYS A 103 6.57 17.67 -8.19
CA LYS A 103 6.73 18.54 -9.38
C LYS A 103 8.15 19.08 -9.58
N ASN A 104 8.83 19.43 -8.49
CA ASN A 104 10.20 19.98 -8.52
C ASN A 104 11.27 18.93 -8.20
N GLY A 105 10.91 17.65 -8.21
CA GLY A 105 11.74 16.55 -7.74
C GLY A 105 11.58 16.29 -6.25
N ASN A 106 11.90 15.06 -5.85
CA ASN A 106 11.85 14.61 -4.47
C ASN A 106 12.86 13.47 -4.28
N GLU A 107 13.51 13.41 -3.13
CA GLU A 107 14.54 12.40 -2.83
C GLU A 107 14.02 10.97 -2.83
N LEU A 108 12.70 10.76 -2.77
CA LEU A 108 12.08 9.45 -2.85
C LEU A 108 11.81 8.99 -4.28
N ILE A 109 11.85 9.87 -5.28
CA ILE A 109 11.58 9.51 -6.68
C ILE A 109 12.74 8.66 -7.21
N PRO A 110 12.49 7.39 -7.59
CA PRO A 110 13.54 6.51 -8.14
C PRO A 110 14.18 7.11 -9.40
N GLU A 111 15.48 6.85 -9.58
CA GLU A 111 16.17 7.16 -10.84
C GLU A 111 15.73 6.22 -11.96
N ASN A 112 15.38 4.98 -11.62
CA ASN A 112 14.81 4.04 -12.56
C ASN A 112 13.31 4.32 -12.81
N GLU A 113 12.99 4.93 -13.95
CA GLU A 113 11.63 5.28 -14.35
C GLU A 113 10.65 4.10 -14.43
N LYS A 114 11.14 2.84 -14.49
CA LYS A 114 10.30 1.65 -14.40
C LYS A 114 9.54 1.59 -13.07
N TYR A 115 10.18 2.06 -12.00
CA TYR A 115 9.66 2.00 -10.63
C TYR A 115 9.11 3.33 -10.12
N SER A 116 9.06 4.34 -10.99
CA SER A 116 8.50 5.66 -10.69
C SER A 116 7.08 5.83 -11.23
N ARG A 117 6.23 6.53 -10.47
CA ARG A 117 4.93 7.04 -10.95
C ARG A 117 5.06 8.29 -11.80
N TYR A 118 6.22 8.94 -11.72
CA TYR A 118 6.49 10.25 -12.30
C TYR A 118 7.56 10.14 -13.38
N LYS A 119 7.43 10.94 -14.43
CA LYS A 119 8.45 11.09 -15.48
C LYS A 119 9.09 12.46 -15.37
N LYS A 120 10.40 12.54 -15.64
CA LYS A 120 11.12 13.80 -15.68
C LYS A 120 10.94 14.46 -17.05
N GLU A 121 10.52 15.71 -17.07
CA GLU A 121 10.35 16.51 -18.28
C GLU A 121 11.66 17.21 -18.67
N LYS A 122 11.71 17.75 -19.90
CA LYS A 122 12.89 18.45 -20.43
C LYS A 122 13.27 19.69 -19.64
N ASP A 123 12.30 20.34 -19.00
CA ASP A 123 12.50 21.53 -18.15
C ASP A 123 12.97 21.18 -16.73
N GLY A 124 13.15 19.89 -16.42
CA GLY A 124 13.58 19.39 -15.13
C GLY A 124 12.45 19.14 -14.13
N THR A 125 11.21 19.50 -14.45
CA THR A 125 10.03 19.19 -13.61
C THR A 125 9.61 17.73 -13.76
N TYR A 126 8.73 17.26 -12.88
CA TYR A 126 8.13 15.94 -12.96
C TYR A 126 6.63 16.02 -13.21
N SER A 127 6.13 15.10 -14.02
CA SER A 127 4.70 14.92 -14.30
C SER A 127 4.27 13.48 -14.05
N TYR A 128 2.96 13.24 -13.91
CA TYR A 128 2.45 11.88 -13.81
C TYR A 128 2.76 11.11 -15.10
N LYS A 129 3.34 9.91 -14.97
CA LYS A 129 3.73 9.09 -16.10
C LYS A 129 2.52 8.58 -16.89
N ASN A 130 1.50 8.12 -16.18
CA ASN A 130 0.31 7.53 -16.79
C ASN A 130 -0.84 8.53 -16.89
N LYS A 131 -1.61 8.46 -17.98
CA LYS A 131 -2.84 9.24 -18.14
C LYS A 131 -3.81 8.87 -17.03
N MET A 132 -4.33 9.91 -16.40
CA MET A 132 -5.34 9.82 -15.36
C MET A 132 -6.73 9.91 -16.00
N SER A 133 -7.60 8.97 -15.65
CA SER A 133 -8.96 8.86 -16.17
C SER A 133 -9.96 9.08 -15.05
N ASN A 134 -11.11 9.70 -15.36
CA ASN A 134 -12.18 9.97 -14.40
C ASN A 134 -13.03 8.71 -14.15
N GLN A 135 -12.37 7.63 -13.76
CA GLN A 135 -12.96 6.35 -13.40
C GLN A 135 -12.21 5.79 -12.20
N CYS A 136 -12.91 5.07 -11.33
CA CYS A 136 -12.32 4.48 -10.13
C CYS A 136 -13.13 3.28 -9.69
N TRP A 137 -12.65 2.07 -10.01
CA TRP A 137 -13.30 0.83 -9.61
C TRP A 137 -13.58 0.74 -8.09
N ARG A 138 -12.70 1.31 -7.26
CA ARG A 138 -12.87 1.27 -5.79
C ARG A 138 -14.20 1.84 -5.30
N MET A 139 -14.74 2.85 -5.98
CA MET A 139 -16.00 3.50 -5.58
C MET A 139 -17.22 2.57 -5.64
N TRP A 140 -17.11 1.44 -6.34
CA TRP A 140 -18.15 0.43 -6.46
C TRP A 140 -17.75 -0.91 -5.83
N GLN A 141 -16.48 -1.08 -5.43
CA GLN A 141 -16.00 -2.32 -4.81
C GLN A 141 -16.11 -2.29 -3.28
N GLY A 142 -15.83 -1.16 -2.64
CA GLY A 142 -15.83 -1.09 -1.19
C GLY A 142 -15.41 0.25 -0.62
N SER A 143 -15.42 0.32 0.71
CA SER A 143 -15.05 1.48 1.52
C SER A 143 -13.99 1.10 2.55
N VAL A 144 -13.48 2.06 3.30
CA VAL A 144 -12.62 1.82 4.46
C VAL A 144 -13.34 2.31 5.72
N VAL A 145 -13.26 1.51 6.78
CA VAL A 145 -13.72 1.88 8.12
C VAL A 145 -12.49 2.21 8.96
N THR A 146 -12.47 3.38 9.59
CA THR A 146 -11.40 3.80 10.50
C THR A 146 -11.53 3.12 11.86
N PHE A 147 -10.50 3.22 12.70
CA PHE A 147 -10.49 2.58 14.03
C PHE A 147 -11.58 3.11 14.98
N ASP A 148 -12.05 4.34 14.74
CA ASP A 148 -13.11 5.03 15.47
C ASP A 148 -14.47 4.95 14.73
N GLY A 149 -14.62 4.04 13.77
CA GLY A 149 -15.91 3.72 13.14
C GLY A 149 -16.34 4.61 11.98
N LYS A 150 -15.55 5.63 11.59
CA LYS A 150 -15.85 6.47 10.42
C LYS A 150 -15.70 5.69 9.13
N LEU A 151 -16.64 5.90 8.20
CA LEU A 151 -16.58 5.34 6.86
C LEU A 151 -15.99 6.37 5.90
N VAL A 152 -14.93 6.01 5.18
CA VAL A 152 -14.27 6.84 4.17
C VAL A 152 -14.27 6.14 2.81
N PRO A 153 -14.20 6.86 1.68
CA PRO A 153 -14.43 6.28 0.34
C PRO A 153 -13.38 5.26 -0.08
N CYS A 154 -12.13 5.40 0.34
CA CYS A 154 -11.07 4.43 0.02
C CYS A 154 -9.80 4.64 0.88
N CYS A 155 -8.84 3.72 0.75
CA CYS A 155 -7.57 3.78 1.48
C CYS A 155 -6.61 4.92 1.06
N PHE A 156 -6.95 5.70 0.02
CA PHE A 156 -6.21 6.92 -0.31
C PHE A 156 -6.60 8.11 0.58
N ASP A 157 -7.71 8.00 1.32
CA ASP A 157 -8.11 8.97 2.34
C ASP A 157 -7.44 8.63 3.69
N LYS A 158 -6.12 8.88 3.75
CA LYS A 158 -5.25 8.45 4.86
C LYS A 158 -5.60 9.14 6.18
N ASP A 159 -6.07 10.37 6.09
CA ASP A 159 -6.37 11.24 7.23
C ASP A 159 -7.88 11.35 7.50
N ALA A 160 -8.68 10.53 6.79
CA ALA A 160 -10.13 10.48 6.90
C ALA A 160 -10.80 11.86 6.75
N GLU A 161 -10.40 12.62 5.74
CA GLU A 161 -10.96 13.94 5.44
C GLU A 161 -12.33 13.85 4.76
N ASN A 162 -12.62 12.74 4.06
CA ASN A 162 -13.86 12.51 3.31
C ASN A 162 -14.73 11.50 4.05
N GLN A 163 -15.17 11.84 5.26
CA GLN A 163 -16.05 11.00 6.06
C GLN A 163 -17.45 10.98 5.44
N LEU A 164 -17.91 9.79 5.06
CA LEU A 164 -19.21 9.57 4.40
C LEU A 164 -20.27 9.04 5.36
N GLY A 165 -19.88 8.56 6.54
CA GLY A 165 -20.79 8.13 7.62
C GLY A 165 -20.04 7.64 8.85
N ASP A 166 -20.78 7.22 9.88
CA ASP A 166 -20.25 6.70 11.15
C ASP A 166 -20.95 5.39 11.53
N LEU A 167 -20.25 4.25 11.45
CA LEU A 167 -20.84 2.93 11.71
C LEU A 167 -21.11 2.66 13.20
N GLN A 168 -20.78 3.59 14.10
CA GLN A 168 -21.25 3.52 15.49
C GLN A 168 -22.73 3.89 15.60
N THR A 169 -23.26 4.67 14.67
CA THR A 169 -24.65 5.14 14.65
C THR A 169 -25.41 4.69 13.41
N ASP A 170 -24.73 4.58 12.28
CA ASP A 170 -25.33 4.42 10.97
C ASP A 170 -25.22 2.97 10.47
N ASN A 171 -26.20 2.54 9.68
CA ASN A 171 -26.11 1.28 8.97
C ASN A 171 -25.27 1.43 7.70
N LEU A 172 -24.34 0.51 7.45
CA LEU A 172 -23.44 0.54 6.28
C LEU A 172 -24.19 0.63 4.95
N GLU A 173 -25.28 -0.11 4.78
CA GLU A 173 -26.07 -0.09 3.54
C GLU A 173 -26.73 1.27 3.31
N GLN A 174 -27.18 1.92 4.39
CA GLN A 174 -27.74 3.27 4.31
C GLN A 174 -26.68 4.28 3.89
N VAL A 175 -25.50 4.24 4.53
CA VAL A 175 -24.38 5.13 4.20
C VAL A 175 -23.92 4.90 2.75
N TRP A 176 -23.78 3.65 2.31
CA TRP A 176 -23.34 3.30 0.96
C TRP A 176 -24.27 3.83 -0.15
N ASN A 177 -25.56 3.95 0.17
CA ASN A 177 -26.62 4.43 -0.71
C ASN A 177 -27.00 5.90 -0.44
N SER A 178 -26.31 6.60 0.46
CA SER A 178 -26.63 7.97 0.85
C SER A 178 -26.37 8.97 -0.28
N GLU A 179 -26.94 10.17 -0.15
CA GLU A 179 -26.70 11.25 -1.11
C GLU A 179 -25.25 11.71 -1.09
N GLU A 180 -24.61 11.77 0.08
CA GLU A 180 -23.20 12.13 0.25
C GLU A 180 -22.30 11.16 -0.53
N TYR A 181 -22.53 9.85 -0.40
CA TYR A 181 -21.76 8.85 -1.11
C TYR A 181 -21.97 8.95 -2.64
N LYS A 182 -23.22 9.12 -3.08
CA LYS A 182 -23.56 9.33 -4.50
C LYS A 182 -22.91 10.60 -5.04
N ASN A 183 -22.91 11.69 -4.27
CA ASN A 183 -22.30 12.96 -4.64
C ASN A 183 -20.77 12.84 -4.75
N PHE A 184 -20.12 12.09 -3.85
CA PHE A 184 -18.69 11.80 -3.96
C PHE A 184 -18.37 11.05 -5.26
N ARG A 185 -19.15 10.02 -5.59
CA ARG A 185 -19.01 9.26 -6.85
C ARG A 185 -19.20 10.17 -8.07
N THR A 186 -20.21 11.02 -8.07
CA THR A 186 -20.46 11.97 -9.16
C THR A 186 -19.32 12.97 -9.33
N LYS A 187 -18.80 13.55 -8.24
CA LYS A 187 -17.63 14.45 -8.28
C LYS A 187 -16.41 13.78 -8.89
N LEU A 188 -16.16 12.50 -8.53
CA LEU A 188 -15.06 11.72 -9.07
C LEU A 188 -15.21 11.45 -10.58
N LEU A 189 -16.43 11.14 -11.03
CA LEU A 189 -16.74 10.87 -12.44
C LEU A 189 -16.69 12.13 -13.30
N ASP A 190 -17.08 13.28 -12.74
CA ASP A 190 -16.96 14.59 -13.39
C ASP A 190 -15.48 14.95 -13.59
N SER A 191 -14.73 15.08 -12.49
CA SER A 191 -13.28 15.25 -12.53
C SER A 191 -12.62 14.83 -11.24
N ARG A 192 -11.62 13.95 -11.35
CA ARG A 192 -10.78 13.58 -10.20
C ARG A 192 -9.96 14.75 -9.66
N ASP A 193 -9.78 15.82 -10.43
CA ASP A 193 -9.13 17.04 -9.97
C ASP A 193 -9.98 17.81 -8.94
N ASN A 194 -11.25 17.46 -8.78
CA ASN A 194 -12.12 18.03 -7.76
C ASN A 194 -11.89 17.42 -6.36
N ILE A 195 -11.08 16.37 -6.25
CA ILE A 195 -10.89 15.60 -5.01
C ILE A 195 -9.39 15.38 -4.78
N GLU A 196 -8.82 15.97 -3.73
CA GLU A 196 -7.38 15.95 -3.45
C GLU A 196 -6.78 14.54 -3.45
N ILE A 197 -7.42 13.61 -2.73
CA ILE A 197 -6.95 12.21 -2.65
C ILE A 197 -6.97 11.49 -4.01
N CYS A 198 -7.74 11.98 -4.98
CA CYS A 198 -7.83 11.42 -6.31
C CYS A 198 -6.75 11.96 -7.27
N LYS A 199 -6.31 13.21 -7.12
CA LYS A 199 -5.31 13.86 -8.01
C LYS A 199 -4.01 13.09 -8.19
N ASN A 200 -3.61 12.29 -7.20
CA ASN A 200 -2.36 11.54 -7.20
C ASN A 200 -2.57 10.03 -6.96
N CYS A 201 -3.78 9.52 -7.19
CA CYS A 201 -4.13 8.12 -6.95
C CYS A 201 -3.95 7.26 -8.20
N SER A 202 -3.33 6.08 -8.04
CA SER A 202 -3.03 5.15 -9.13
C SER A 202 -4.25 4.41 -9.68
N GLU A 203 -5.36 4.32 -8.94
CA GLU A 203 -6.59 3.64 -9.40
C GLU A 203 -7.25 4.32 -10.61
N GLY A 204 -6.94 5.61 -10.83
CA GLY A 204 -7.36 6.34 -12.03
C GLY A 204 -6.45 6.11 -13.24
N THR A 205 -5.45 5.26 -13.15
CA THR A 205 -4.47 5.01 -14.20
C THR A 205 -4.51 3.56 -14.68
N LYS A 206 -4.03 3.28 -15.90
CA LYS A 206 -3.68 1.90 -16.28
C LYS A 206 -2.40 1.52 -15.51
N VAL A 207 -2.57 0.87 -14.36
CA VAL A 207 -1.46 0.41 -13.49
C VAL A 207 -0.94 -0.97 -13.88
N TRP A 208 -1.63 -1.63 -14.82
CA TRP A 208 -1.26 -2.94 -15.36
C TRP A 208 -0.49 -2.73 -16.67
N ALA A 209 0.80 -3.03 -16.65
CA ALA A 209 1.61 -3.36 -17.81
C ALA A 209 2.09 -4.80 -17.63
#